data_AF-A0A964YP30-F1
#
_entry.id   AF-A0A964YP30-F1
#
_cell.length_a   1.000
_cell.length_b   1.000
_cell.length_c   1.000
_cell.angle_alpha   90.00
_cell.angle_beta   90.00
_cell.angle_gamma   90.00
#
_symmetry.space_group_name_H-M   'P 1'
#
loop_
_entity.id
_entity.type
_entity.pdbx_description
1 polymer ?
#
loop_
_entity_poly.entity_id
_entity_poly.type
_entity_poly.pdbx_seq_one_letter_code
_entity_poly.pdbx_strand_id
1 'polypeptide(L)'
;MSSPLPPGTYIMKGGFKAQVDDLYHKYEQPVVILLGLLMVIGIVFLEKIPIEVRKQADSFLGRALLLTFTVTVVALYGWPLGILAGLLSALLIGAGGIHPIQKQIKEGFSSEVNVRLVPGKHKWFVERVMGENPLLIEDDTVSTSAVQDLSEKDYGSVQSNTVTR
;
A
#
# COMPACT_ATOMS: atom_id res chain seq x y z
N MET A 1 29.04 -39.72 -35.88
CA MET A 1 28.15 -40.61 -36.65
C MET A 1 27.34 -41.41 -35.63
N SER A 2 26.22 -40.85 -35.17
CA SER A 2 25.39 -41.45 -34.10
C SER A 2 24.33 -42.34 -34.72
N SER A 3 24.34 -43.61 -34.35
CA SER A 3 23.35 -44.62 -34.74
C SER A 3 21.92 -44.18 -34.39
N PRO A 4 20.93 -44.42 -35.26
CA PRO A 4 19.53 -44.09 -34.97
C PRO A 4 19.01 -44.98 -33.84
N LEU A 5 18.39 -44.36 -32.84
CA LEU A 5 17.77 -45.04 -31.70
C LEU A 5 16.43 -45.69 -32.10
N PRO A 6 16.07 -46.82 -31.48
CA PRO A 6 14.89 -47.60 -31.84
C PRO A 6 13.57 -46.84 -31.58
N PRO A 7 12.51 -47.11 -32.38
CA PRO A 7 11.22 -46.46 -32.21
C PRO A 7 10.55 -46.97 -30.92
N GLY A 8 10.41 -46.07 -29.93
CA GLY A 8 9.79 -46.37 -28.64
C GLY A 8 10.44 -45.69 -27.44
N THR A 9 11.60 -45.05 -27.60
CA THR A 9 12.20 -44.27 -26.50
C THR A 9 11.56 -42.89 -26.39
N TYR A 10 10.55 -42.76 -25.53
CA TYR A 10 10.15 -41.46 -25.01
C TYR A 10 11.32 -40.90 -24.19
N ILE A 11 12.01 -39.89 -24.72
CA ILE A 11 13.00 -39.15 -23.93
C ILE A 11 12.19 -38.41 -22.86
N MET A 12 12.15 -38.95 -21.64
CA MET A 12 11.57 -38.25 -20.51
C MET A 12 12.45 -37.02 -20.24
N LYS A 13 12.13 -35.89 -20.88
CA LYS A 13 12.65 -34.56 -20.54
C LYS A 13 12.00 -34.12 -19.23
N GLY A 14 12.36 -34.77 -18.12
CA GLY A 14 11.95 -34.41 -16.78
C GLY A 14 13.05 -33.58 -16.09
N GLY A 15 12.66 -32.50 -15.41
CA GLY A 15 13.54 -31.70 -14.56
C GLY A 15 13.52 -30.20 -14.85
N PHE A 16 14.05 -29.42 -13.91
CA PHE A 16 14.12 -27.95 -13.99
C PHE A 16 14.81 -27.46 -15.28
N LYS A 17 15.84 -28.16 -15.75
CA LYS A 17 16.54 -27.79 -16.99
C LYS A 17 15.64 -27.86 -18.23
N ALA A 18 14.75 -28.86 -18.30
CA ALA A 18 13.80 -28.97 -19.40
C ALA A 18 12.71 -27.88 -19.32
N GLN A 19 12.30 -27.49 -18.12
CA GLN A 19 11.38 -26.37 -17.90
C GLN A 19 12.00 -25.02 -18.27
N VAL A 20 13.29 -24.82 -18.00
CA VAL A 20 14.02 -23.60 -18.37
C VAL A 20 14.24 -23.52 -19.88
N ASP A 21 14.57 -24.63 -20.52
CA ASP A 21 14.77 -24.71 -21.98
C ASP A 21 13.46 -24.45 -22.74
N ASP A 22 12.35 -25.02 -22.25
CA ASP A 22 10.99 -24.76 -22.77
C ASP A 22 10.58 -23.29 -22.54
N LEU A 23 10.97 -22.71 -21.39
CA LEU A 23 10.80 -21.28 -21.14
C LEU A 23 11.57 -20.45 -22.17
N TYR A 24 12.83 -20.78 -22.43
CA TYR A 24 13.67 -19.99 -23.30
C TYR A 24 13.08 -19.91 -24.71
N HIS A 25 12.66 -21.05 -25.25
CA HIS A 25 12.02 -21.12 -26.56
C HIS A 25 10.64 -20.45 -26.61
N LYS A 26 9.86 -20.52 -25.53
CA LYS A 26 8.53 -19.88 -25.48
C LYS A 26 8.60 -18.35 -25.40
N TYR A 27 9.68 -17.80 -24.86
CA TYR A 27 9.91 -16.36 -24.74
C TYR A 27 10.69 -15.75 -25.90
N GLU A 28 11.01 -16.50 -26.96
CA GLU A 28 11.56 -15.94 -28.21
C GLU A 28 10.57 -14.98 -28.89
N GLN A 29 9.27 -15.13 -28.62
CA GLN A 29 8.26 -14.25 -29.20
C GLN A 29 8.34 -12.84 -28.56
N PRO A 30 8.60 -11.79 -29.35
CA PRO A 30 8.79 -10.43 -28.82
C PRO A 30 7.55 -9.90 -28.09
N VAL A 31 6.36 -10.40 -28.44
CA VAL A 31 5.08 -10.04 -27.80
C VAL A 31 5.05 -10.45 -26.33
N VAL A 32 5.59 -11.63 -26.00
CA VAL A 32 5.59 -12.19 -24.64
C VAL A 32 6.52 -11.36 -23.74
N ILE A 33 7.66 -10.95 -24.27
CA ILE A 33 8.62 -10.06 -23.60
C ILE A 33 7.99 -8.68 -23.36
N LEU A 34 7.34 -8.10 -24.37
CA LEU A 34 6.66 -6.81 -24.26
C LEU A 34 5.57 -6.84 -23.19
N LEU A 35 4.75 -7.91 -23.18
CA LEU A 35 3.70 -8.11 -22.19
C LEU A 35 4.27 -8.21 -20.77
N GLY A 36 5.34 -8.99 -20.59
CA GLY A 36 6.04 -9.11 -19.31
C GLY A 36 6.62 -7.77 -18.84
N LEU A 37 7.23 -7.00 -19.74
CA LEU A 37 7.74 -5.66 -19.45
C LEU A 37 6.61 -4.73 -19.00
N LEU A 38 5.49 -4.71 -19.73
CA LEU A 38 4.32 -3.87 -19.40
C LEU A 38 3.75 -4.23 -18.02
N MET A 39 3.68 -5.53 -17.71
CA MET A 39 3.29 -6.01 -16.38
C MET A 39 4.22 -5.50 -15.28
N VAL A 40 5.54 -5.60 -15.47
CA VAL A 40 6.54 -5.09 -14.50
C VAL A 40 6.38 -3.58 -14.32
N ILE A 41 6.21 -2.83 -15.40
CA ILE A 41 5.95 -1.38 -15.34
C ILE A 41 4.66 -1.11 -14.55
N GLY A 42 3.60 -1.86 -14.78
CA GLY A 42 2.34 -1.75 -14.04
C GLY A 42 2.49 -2.01 -12.54
N ILE A 43 3.34 -2.97 -12.17
CA ILE A 43 3.65 -3.27 -10.76
C ILE A 43 4.45 -2.13 -10.13
N VAL A 44 5.50 -1.64 -10.79
CA VAL A 44 6.39 -0.58 -10.26
C VAL A 44 5.66 0.74 -10.13
N PHE A 45 4.84 1.11 -11.13
CA PHE A 45 4.11 2.38 -11.15
C PHE A 45 2.67 2.26 -10.65
N LEU A 46 2.38 1.22 -9.86
CA LEU A 46 1.05 1.04 -9.28
C LEU A 46 0.59 2.30 -8.54
N GLU A 47 1.50 2.98 -7.84
CA GLU A 47 1.26 4.21 -7.07
C GLU A 47 0.77 5.39 -7.92
N LYS A 48 1.02 5.41 -9.23
CA LYS A 48 0.55 6.45 -10.14
C LYS A 48 -0.84 6.18 -10.72
N ILE A 49 -1.40 5.00 -10.50
CA ILE A 49 -2.75 4.66 -10.98
C ILE A 49 -3.80 5.47 -10.20
N PRO A 50 -4.74 6.15 -10.89
CA PRO A 50 -5.78 6.97 -10.26
C PRO A 50 -6.65 6.17 -9.29
N ILE A 51 -7.10 6.83 -8.22
CA ILE A 51 -7.80 6.17 -7.11
C ILE A 51 -9.16 5.59 -7.52
N GLU A 52 -9.78 6.15 -8.55
CA GLU A 52 -11.05 5.70 -9.13
C GLU A 52 -10.92 4.29 -9.71
N VAL A 53 -9.82 4.03 -10.44
CA VAL A 53 -9.54 2.72 -11.04
C VAL A 53 -9.24 1.70 -9.95
N ARG A 54 -8.53 2.11 -8.89
CA ARG A 54 -8.25 1.23 -7.76
C ARG A 54 -9.51 0.89 -6.96
N LYS A 55 -10.39 1.87 -6.75
CA LYS A 55 -11.68 1.65 -6.10
C LYS A 55 -12.57 0.71 -6.91
N GLN A 56 -12.52 0.80 -8.24
CA GLN A 56 -13.23 -0.14 -9.11
C GLN A 56 -12.62 -1.55 -9.05
N ALA A 57 -11.30 -1.68 -8.94
CA ALA A 57 -10.62 -2.97 -8.75
C ALA A 57 -11.02 -3.66 -7.44
N ASP A 58 -11.35 -2.90 -6.40
CA ASP A 58 -11.80 -3.45 -5.11
C ASP A 58 -13.26 -3.95 -5.13
N SER A 59 -14.06 -3.54 -6.13
CA SER A 59 -15.43 -4.02 -6.30
C SER A 59 -15.48 -5.52 -6.63
N PHE A 60 -16.57 -6.20 -6.29
CA PHE A 60 -16.78 -7.62 -6.64
C PHE A 60 -16.55 -7.89 -8.14
N LEU A 61 -17.05 -6.99 -9.00
CA LEU A 61 -16.88 -7.09 -10.44
C LEU A 61 -15.43 -6.86 -10.87
N GLY A 62 -14.74 -5.89 -10.26
CA GLY A 62 -13.31 -5.63 -10.52
C GLY A 62 -12.43 -6.81 -10.11
N ARG A 63 -12.66 -7.39 -8.93
CA ARG A 63 -11.95 -8.59 -8.46
C ARG A 63 -12.19 -9.79 -9.38
N ALA A 64 -13.43 -10.00 -9.81
CA ALA A 64 -13.77 -11.06 -10.76
C ALA A 64 -13.04 -10.87 -12.10
N LEU A 65 -13.00 -9.64 -12.63
CA LEU A 65 -12.27 -9.33 -13.87
C LEU A 65 -10.75 -9.51 -13.73
N LEU A 66 -10.18 -9.11 -12.59
CA LEU A 66 -8.75 -9.30 -12.34
C LEU A 66 -8.38 -10.77 -12.20
N LEU A 67 -9.26 -11.59 -11.64
CA LEU A 67 -9.08 -13.05 -11.55
C LEU A 67 -9.26 -13.74 -12.90
N THR A 68 -10.25 -13.35 -13.71
CA THR A 68 -10.39 -13.92 -15.05
C THR A 68 -9.22 -13.53 -15.94
N PHE A 69 -8.71 -12.31 -15.80
CA PHE A 69 -7.51 -11.85 -16.48
C PHE A 69 -6.28 -12.69 -16.10
N THR A 70 -6.03 -12.96 -14.82
CA THR A 70 -4.89 -13.78 -14.40
C THR A 70 -4.99 -15.21 -14.92
N VAL A 71 -6.16 -15.83 -14.82
CA VAL A 71 -6.40 -17.18 -15.36
C VAL A 71 -6.17 -17.22 -16.88
N THR A 72 -6.61 -16.19 -17.59
CA THR A 72 -6.42 -16.09 -19.04
C THR A 72 -4.93 -15.97 -19.40
N VAL A 73 -4.18 -15.15 -18.67
CA VAL A 73 -2.72 -15.02 -18.88
C VAL A 73 -1.99 -16.34 -18.61
N VAL A 74 -2.36 -17.04 -17.52
CA VAL A 74 -1.82 -18.37 -17.21
C VAL A 74 -2.10 -19.36 -18.35
N ALA A 75 -3.33 -19.37 -18.86
CA ALA A 75 -3.76 -20.32 -19.89
C ALA A 75 -3.08 -20.07 -21.24
N LEU A 76 -2.89 -18.81 -21.63
CA LEU A 76 -2.31 -18.45 -22.94
C LEU A 76 -0.78 -18.43 -22.93
N TYR A 77 -0.19 -17.76 -21.94
CA TYR A 77 1.25 -17.46 -21.93
C TYR A 77 2.05 -18.34 -20.96
N GLY A 78 1.36 -19.07 -20.08
CA GLY A 78 1.95 -20.03 -19.16
C GLY A 78 2.16 -19.50 -17.74
N TRP A 79 2.67 -20.37 -16.89
CA TRP A 79 2.78 -20.16 -15.46
C TRP A 79 3.66 -18.96 -15.02
N PRO A 80 4.79 -18.59 -15.66
CA PRO A 80 5.64 -17.53 -15.13
C PRO A 80 4.99 -16.15 -15.30
N LEU A 81 4.41 -15.88 -16.47
CA LEU A 81 3.61 -14.68 -16.70
C LEU A 81 2.32 -14.68 -15.88
N GLY A 82 1.77 -15.87 -15.63
CA GLY A 82 0.65 -16.04 -14.72
C GLY A 82 0.93 -15.57 -13.29
N ILE A 83 2.12 -15.88 -12.76
CA ILE A 83 2.56 -15.38 -11.44
C ILE A 83 2.67 -13.86 -11.46
N LEU A 84 3.25 -13.29 -12.51
CA LEU A 84 3.41 -11.85 -12.66
C LEU A 84 2.06 -11.13 -12.74
N ALA A 85 1.11 -11.68 -13.50
CA ALA A 85 -0.26 -11.19 -13.58
C ALA A 85 -0.98 -11.33 -12.24
N GLY A 86 -0.81 -12.46 -11.55
CA GLY A 86 -1.37 -12.69 -10.22
C GLY A 86 -0.89 -11.65 -9.22
N LEU A 87 0.42 -11.34 -9.26
CA LEU A 87 1.03 -10.31 -8.42
C LEU A 87 0.43 -8.93 -8.73
N LEU A 88 0.33 -8.54 -10.01
CA LEU A 88 -0.28 -7.27 -10.41
C LEU A 88 -1.74 -7.17 -9.94
N SER A 89 -2.54 -8.21 -10.16
CA SER A 89 -3.95 -8.25 -9.72
C SER A 89 -4.09 -8.16 -8.21
N ALA A 90 -3.25 -8.90 -7.46
CA ALA A 90 -3.24 -8.83 -6.00
C ALA A 90 -2.87 -7.43 -5.50
N LEU A 91 -1.89 -6.79 -6.14
CA LEU A 91 -1.48 -5.42 -5.83
C LEU A 91 -2.58 -4.41 -6.12
N LEU A 92 -3.27 -4.52 -7.26
CA LEU A 92 -4.38 -3.64 -7.63
C LEU A 92 -5.54 -3.73 -6.64
N ILE A 93 -5.88 -4.94 -6.19
CA ILE A 93 -6.91 -5.16 -5.18
C ILE A 93 -6.46 -4.60 -3.83
N GLY A 94 -5.23 -4.90 -3.41
CA GLY A 94 -4.66 -4.42 -2.14
C GLY A 94 -4.51 -2.90 -2.07
N ALA A 95 -4.15 -2.26 -3.19
CA ALA A 95 -3.95 -0.81 -3.28
C ALA A 95 -5.25 0.00 -3.41
N GLY A 96 -6.37 -0.66 -3.73
CA GLY A 96 -7.69 -0.04 -3.89
C GLY A 96 -8.63 -0.19 -2.71
N GLY A 97 -8.26 -1.00 -1.72
CA GLY A 97 -9.07 -1.25 -0.53
C GLY A 97 -9.06 -0.11 0.50
N ILE A 98 -9.85 -0.31 1.56
CA ILE A 98 -10.06 0.53 2.75
C ILE A 98 -8.75 0.95 3.47
N HIS A 99 -7.62 0.33 3.12
CA HIS A 99 -6.29 0.72 3.55
C HIS A 99 -5.54 1.34 2.38
N PRO A 100 -5.57 2.68 2.20
CA PRO A 100 -4.61 3.31 1.31
C PRO A 100 -3.20 2.88 1.74
N ILE A 101 -2.33 2.58 0.78
CA ILE A 101 -0.90 2.36 1.03
C ILE A 101 -0.29 3.57 1.76
N GLN A 102 -0.83 4.75 1.50
CA GLN A 102 -0.72 5.92 2.37
C GLN A 102 -1.87 5.95 3.38
N LYS A 103 -1.90 5.01 4.32
CA LYS A 103 -2.54 5.31 5.60
C LYS A 103 -1.58 6.33 6.19
N GLN A 104 -1.81 7.61 5.92
CA GLN A 104 -1.39 8.65 6.84
C GLN A 104 -2.12 8.27 8.11
N ILE A 105 -1.46 7.44 8.92
CA ILE A 105 -1.67 7.39 10.34
C ILE A 105 -1.45 8.85 10.70
N LYS A 106 -2.53 9.63 10.77
CA LYS A 106 -2.55 10.82 11.60
C LYS A 106 -2.29 10.25 12.99
N GLU A 107 -1.01 10.05 13.28
CA GLU A 107 -0.57 9.89 14.65
C GLU A 107 -1.19 11.10 15.35
N GLY A 108 -1.91 10.88 16.45
CA GLY A 108 -2.76 11.89 17.09
C GLY A 108 -2.01 13.09 17.66
N PHE A 109 -0.79 13.33 17.20
CA PHE A 109 0.04 14.49 17.44
C PHE A 109 -0.39 15.61 16.51
N SER A 110 -1.06 16.61 17.07
CA SER A 110 -1.20 17.88 16.36
C SER A 110 0.21 18.48 16.22
N SER A 111 0.69 18.68 14.98
CA SER A 111 1.94 19.43 14.73
C SER A 111 1.77 20.94 14.92
N GLU A 112 0.59 21.37 15.35
CA GLU A 112 0.27 22.78 15.57
C GLU A 112 0.82 23.22 16.93
N VAL A 113 1.71 24.21 16.88
CA VAL A 113 2.24 24.91 18.07
C VAL A 113 1.06 25.53 18.81
N ASN A 114 0.80 25.06 20.03
CA ASN A 114 -0.32 25.55 20.83
C ASN A 114 0.09 26.86 21.51
N VAL A 115 -0.26 27.99 20.88
CA VAL A 115 0.02 29.32 21.41
C VAL A 115 -1.21 29.81 22.18
N ARG A 116 -1.03 30.04 23.48
CA ARG A 116 -2.06 30.66 24.32
C ARG A 116 -1.75 32.14 24.55
N LEU A 117 -2.79 32.97 24.55
CA LEU A 117 -2.67 34.37 24.98
C LEU A 117 -2.46 34.41 26.49
N VAL A 118 -1.53 35.24 26.96
CA VAL A 118 -1.30 35.41 28.41
C VAL A 118 -2.56 36.00 29.05
N PRO A 119 -3.24 35.29 29.98
CA PRO A 119 -4.42 35.83 30.64
C PRO A 119 -3.99 36.88 31.68
N GLY A 120 -3.95 38.14 31.27
CA GLY A 120 -4.18 39.34 32.11
C GLY A 120 -3.29 39.60 33.35
N LYS A 121 -2.68 40.81 33.33
CA LYS A 121 -2.18 41.67 34.44
C LYS A 121 -1.14 41.15 35.44
N HIS A 122 -1.10 39.86 35.78
CA HIS A 122 -0.18 39.34 36.79
C HIS A 122 1.09 38.79 36.16
N LYS A 123 2.15 39.61 36.22
CA LYS A 123 3.49 39.21 35.81
C LYS A 123 4.13 38.24 36.80
N TRP A 124 4.82 37.25 36.27
CA TRP A 124 5.62 36.34 37.08
C TRP A 124 6.78 37.10 37.74
N PHE A 125 7.33 36.57 38.82
CA PHE A 125 8.43 37.23 39.54
C PHE A 125 9.63 37.50 38.61
N VAL A 126 9.99 36.52 37.78
CA VAL A 126 11.09 36.62 36.81
C VAL A 126 10.83 37.73 35.78
N GLU A 127 9.61 37.80 35.25
CA GLU A 127 9.20 38.87 34.33
C GLU A 127 9.26 40.26 34.98
N ARG A 128 8.95 40.37 36.28
CA ARG A 128 9.07 41.63 37.03
C ARG A 128 10.51 42.06 37.24
N VAL A 129 11.41 41.11 37.51
CA VAL A 129 12.84 41.39 37.71
C VAL A 129 13.54 41.73 36.39
N MET A 130 13.15 41.07 35.29
CA MET A 130 13.71 41.27 33.95
C MET A 130 13.04 42.42 33.17
N GLY A 131 11.90 42.94 33.67
CA GLY A 131 11.15 44.02 33.01
C GLY A 131 10.40 43.59 31.75
N GLU A 132 10.24 42.29 31.51
CA GLU A 132 9.63 41.74 30.31
C GLU A 132 8.10 41.83 30.33
N ASN A 133 7.48 41.85 29.14
CA ASN A 133 6.03 41.91 28.93
C ASN A 133 5.60 40.89 27.86
N PRO A 134 5.51 39.59 28.19
CA PRO A 134 5.12 38.59 27.20
C PRO A 134 3.63 38.74 26.83
N LEU A 135 3.34 38.67 25.54
CA LEU A 135 1.97 38.75 24.99
C LEU A 135 1.40 37.34 24.70
N LEU A 136 2.27 36.37 24.46
CA LEU A 136 1.95 35.02 24.01
C LEU A 136 2.82 34.02 24.78
N ILE A 137 2.25 32.87 25.13
CA ILE A 137 3.00 31.73 25.66
C ILE A 137 2.81 30.58 24.68
N GLU A 138 3.93 30.08 24.18
CA GLU A 138 4.01 28.82 23.45
C GLU A 138 4.06 27.69 24.48
N ASP A 139 3.04 26.84 24.50
CA ASP A 139 3.00 25.67 25.37
C ASP A 139 3.65 24.48 24.66
N ASP A 140 4.75 23.96 25.21
CA ASP A 140 5.44 22.76 24.73
C ASP A 140 4.66 21.44 25.03
N THR A 141 3.39 21.56 25.42
CA THR A 141 2.54 20.39 25.68
C THR A 141 1.96 19.84 24.39
N VAL A 142 2.49 18.68 23.99
CA VAL A 142 1.94 17.87 22.90
C VAL A 142 0.52 17.41 23.25
N SER A 143 -0.47 17.96 22.54
CA SER A 143 -1.86 17.52 22.67
C SER A 143 -2.07 16.24 21.87
N THR A 144 -2.44 15.16 22.55
CA THR A 144 -2.76 13.88 21.91
C THR A 144 -4.28 13.69 21.83
N SER A 145 -4.78 13.30 20.66
CA SER A 145 -6.16 12.81 20.56
C SER A 145 -6.22 11.38 21.08
N ALA A 146 -7.21 11.07 21.93
CA ALA A 146 -7.46 9.70 22.37
C ALA A 146 -7.70 8.79 21.15
N VAL A 147 -7.10 7.59 21.16
CA VAL A 147 -7.35 6.57 20.14
C VAL A 147 -8.84 6.24 20.18
N GLN A 148 -9.57 6.65 19.14
CA GLN A 148 -10.97 6.25 19.00
C GLN A 148 -10.97 4.80 18.53
N ASP A 149 -11.31 3.88 19.43
CA ASP A 149 -11.60 2.52 19.04
C ASP A 149 -12.74 2.54 18.02
N LEU A 150 -12.52 1.93 16.86
CA LEU A 150 -13.52 1.72 15.79
C LEU A 150 -14.59 0.69 16.21
N SER A 151 -14.95 0.67 17.49
CA SER A 151 -16.12 -0.02 18.00
C SER A 151 -17.33 0.85 17.67
N GLU A 152 -18.05 0.47 16.63
CA GLU A 152 -19.37 0.99 16.28
C GLU A 152 -20.38 0.67 17.40
N LYS A 153 -20.28 1.41 18.51
CA LYS A 153 -21.27 1.42 19.60
C LYS A 153 -21.30 2.80 20.26
N ASP A 154 -22.34 3.51 19.87
CA ASP A 154 -23.12 4.49 20.62
C ASP A 154 -22.48 5.77 21.17
N TYR A 155 -23.20 6.85 20.90
CA TYR A 155 -22.95 8.22 21.30
C TYR A 155 -22.87 8.36 22.83
N GLY A 156 -21.69 8.74 23.32
CA GLY A 156 -21.52 9.28 24.67
C GLY A 156 -20.60 10.49 24.61
N SER A 157 -21.12 11.67 24.91
CA SER A 157 -20.31 12.90 25.02
C SER A 157 -19.24 12.70 26.11
N VAL A 158 -17.97 12.64 25.70
CA VAL A 158 -16.84 12.55 26.63
C VAL A 158 -16.69 13.90 27.34
N GLN A 159 -17.07 13.94 28.62
CA GLN A 159 -16.78 15.07 29.50
C GLN A 159 -15.26 15.16 29.70
N SER A 160 -14.67 16.27 29.27
CA SER A 160 -13.30 16.64 29.61
C SER A 160 -13.21 16.95 31.10
N ASN A 161 -12.77 15.98 31.90
CA ASN A 161 -12.46 16.23 33.31
C ASN A 161 -11.10 16.90 33.42
N THR A 162 -11.11 18.23 33.57
CA THR A 162 -9.96 18.99 34.05
C THR A 162 -9.79 18.70 35.54
N VAL A 163 -8.79 17.89 35.90
CA VAL A 163 -8.41 17.67 37.29
C VAL A 163 -7.64 18.90 37.77
N THR A 164 -8.32 19.79 38.48
CA THR A 164 -7.68 20.82 39.31
C THR A 164 -7.18 20.19 40.61
N ARG A 165 -5.90 20.43 40.93
CA ARG A 165 -5.26 20.03 42.18
C ARG A 165 -5.55 21.03 43.30
#